data_AF-A0A3B9RE29-F1
#
_entry.id   AF-A0A3B9RE29-F1
#
_cell.length_a   1.000
_cell.length_b   1.000
_cell.length_c   1.000
_cell.angle_alpha   90.00
_cell.angle_beta   90.00
_cell.angle_gamma   90.00
#
_symmetry.space_group_name_H-M   'P 1'
#
loop_
_entity.id
_entity.type
_entity.pdbx_description
1 polymer ?
#
loop_
_entity_poly.entity_id
_entity_poly.type
_entity_poly.pdbx_seq_one_letter_code
_entity_poly.pdbx_strand_id
1 'polypeptide(L)'
;MKRFRYIIWSVIILISARVHSQADCVLGVGVTNDSIISEIFQLNEMQHEKLVSFSAELKYRNDVLNNELQNVKERHPQSSETELRQLADKYKSVMDSMGRVQAMIDKRMLTLFNSKQYELYQSLCKQAYRSPYVVVPTVYSDSIVDKN
;
A
#
# COMPACT_ATOMS: atom_id res chain seq x y z
N MET A 1 -2.90 -22.63 -43.33
CA MET A 1 -2.21 -22.75 -42.01
C MET A 1 -1.41 -21.51 -41.60
N LYS A 2 -0.49 -20.95 -42.42
CA LYS A 2 0.35 -19.80 -42.00
C LYS A 2 -0.44 -18.54 -41.63
N ARG A 3 -1.48 -18.16 -42.39
CA ARG A 3 -2.36 -17.00 -42.09
C ARG A 3 -3.12 -17.14 -40.76
N PHE A 4 -3.65 -18.33 -40.46
CA PHE A 4 -4.32 -18.61 -39.19
C PHE A 4 -3.37 -18.48 -38.00
N ARG A 5 -2.10 -18.87 -38.18
CA ARG A 5 -1.06 -18.69 -37.18
C ARG A 5 -0.78 -17.20 -36.89
N TYR A 6 -0.69 -16.35 -37.91
CA TYR A 6 -0.51 -14.90 -37.70
C TYR A 6 -1.70 -14.25 -36.97
N ILE A 7 -2.93 -14.69 -37.27
CA ILE A 7 -4.13 -14.22 -36.56
C ILE A 7 -4.06 -14.61 -35.08
N ILE A 8 -3.73 -15.87 -34.77
CA ILE A 8 -3.57 -16.34 -33.38
C ILE A 8 -2.50 -15.50 -32.63
N TRP A 9 -1.34 -15.28 -33.24
CA TRP A 9 -0.28 -14.45 -32.65
C TRP A 9 -0.73 -13.00 -32.44
N SER A 10 -1.48 -12.41 -33.38
CA SER A 10 -2.01 -11.05 -33.24
C SER A 10 -3.02 -10.92 -32.08
N VAL A 11 -3.85 -11.94 -31.89
CA VAL A 11 -4.82 -12.00 -30.79
C VAL A 11 -4.12 -12.14 -29.45
N ILE A 12 -3.08 -12.98 -29.36
CA ILE A 12 -2.27 -13.14 -28.13
C ILE A 12 -1.60 -11.82 -27.74
N ILE A 13 -1.03 -11.09 -28.71
CA ILE A 13 -0.39 -9.79 -28.47
C ILE A 13 -1.41 -8.77 -27.95
N LEU A 14 -2.60 -8.69 -28.58
CA LEU A 14 -3.66 -7.77 -28.16
C LEU A 14 -4.19 -8.06 -26.75
N ILE A 15 -4.27 -9.33 -26.34
CA ILE A 15 -4.67 -9.73 -24.98
C ILE A 15 -3.57 -9.38 -23.98
N SER A 16 -2.30 -9.63 -24.32
CA SER A 16 -1.17 -9.32 -23.43
C SER A 16 -1.00 -7.82 -23.16
N ALA A 17 -1.39 -6.95 -24.09
CA ALA A 17 -1.38 -5.50 -23.91
C ALA A 17 -2.38 -4.97 -22.86
N ARG A 18 -3.29 -5.82 -22.36
CA ARG A 18 -4.26 -5.47 -21.31
C ARG A 18 -3.79 -5.80 -19.90
N VAL A 19 -2.63 -6.45 -19.75
CA VAL A 19 -2.09 -6.81 -18.43
C VAL A 19 -1.41 -5.59 -17.83
N HIS A 20 -2.07 -4.97 -16.87
CA HIS A 20 -1.52 -3.84 -16.13
C HIS A 20 -0.81 -4.36 -14.87
N SER A 21 0.53 -4.35 -14.89
CA SER A 21 1.34 -4.48 -13.67
C SER A 21 1.31 -3.17 -12.88
N GLN A 22 0.13 -2.81 -12.38
CA GLN A 22 -0.05 -1.62 -11.55
C GLN A 22 0.48 -1.90 -10.14
N ALA A 23 1.35 -1.02 -9.67
CA ALA A 23 1.80 -1.05 -8.29
C ALA A 23 0.61 -0.83 -7.33
N ASP A 24 0.75 -1.37 -6.13
CA ASP A 24 -0.26 -1.22 -5.07
C ASP A 24 -0.48 0.26 -4.72
N CYS A 25 -1.73 0.57 -4.36
CA CYS A 25 -2.17 1.89 -3.96
C CYS A 25 -2.06 2.04 -2.44
N VAL A 26 -0.92 2.55 -1.99
CA VAL A 26 -0.67 2.91 -0.59
C VAL A 26 -1.63 4.04 -0.19
N LEU A 27 -2.36 3.88 0.92
CA LEU A 27 -3.20 4.95 1.49
C LEU A 27 -2.31 6.06 2.06
N GLY A 28 -1.16 5.69 2.61
CA GLY A 28 -0.14 6.63 3.07
C GLY A 28 -0.23 6.95 4.56
N VAL A 29 -0.81 6.06 5.37
CA VAL A 29 -0.81 6.21 6.84
C VAL A 29 0.62 6.39 7.33
N GLY A 30 0.87 7.38 8.18
CA GLY A 30 2.19 7.72 8.75
C GLY A 30 3.25 8.22 7.75
N VAL A 31 2.93 8.27 6.45
CA VAL A 31 3.78 8.88 5.41
C VAL A 31 3.24 10.25 5.01
N THR A 32 1.93 10.33 4.83
CA THR A 32 1.19 11.58 4.62
C THR A 32 0.72 12.11 5.97
N ASN A 33 0.57 13.44 6.08
CA ASN A 33 0.05 14.05 7.30
C ASN A 33 -1.35 13.49 7.60
N ASP A 34 -1.55 13.00 8.83
CA ASP A 34 -2.79 12.41 9.29
C ASP A 34 -3.99 13.37 9.12
N SER A 35 -3.78 14.68 9.26
CA SER A 35 -4.83 15.68 9.05
C SER A 35 -5.36 15.68 7.61
N ILE A 36 -4.50 15.46 6.62
CA ILE A 36 -4.86 15.43 5.19
C ILE A 36 -5.71 14.19 4.90
N ILE A 37 -5.28 13.03 5.41
CA ILE A 37 -6.07 11.79 5.27
C ILE A 37 -7.43 11.96 5.96
N SER A 38 -7.43 12.54 7.16
CA SER A 38 -8.64 12.80 7.94
C SER A 38 -9.64 13.70 7.20
N GLU A 39 -9.14 14.75 6.55
CA GLU A 39 -9.97 15.71 5.81
C GLU A 39 -10.52 15.11 4.51
N ILE A 40 -9.66 14.51 3.68
CA ILE A 40 -10.05 13.94 2.38
C ILE A 40 -11.11 12.86 2.55
N PHE A 41 -10.91 11.97 3.53
CA PHE A 41 -11.83 10.86 3.78
C PHE A 41 -12.90 11.19 4.81
N GLN A 42 -12.95 12.42 5.32
CA GLN A 42 -13.93 12.89 6.30
C GLN A 42 -14.07 11.91 7.46
N LEU A 43 -12.95 11.57 8.09
CA LEU A 43 -12.92 10.57 9.15
C LEU A 43 -13.69 11.06 10.38
N ASN A 44 -14.43 10.15 11.03
CA ASN A 44 -15.00 10.43 12.35
C ASN A 44 -13.93 10.35 13.45
N GLU A 45 -14.27 10.79 14.67
CA GLU A 45 -13.34 10.82 15.80
C GLU A 45 -12.65 9.47 16.06
N MET A 46 -13.41 8.36 16.05
CA MET A 46 -12.84 7.03 16.26
C MET A 46 -11.84 6.65 15.15
N GLN A 47 -12.19 6.91 13.88
CA GLN A 47 -11.30 6.67 12.75
C GLN A 47 -10.04 7.54 12.84
N HIS A 48 -10.17 8.81 13.26
CA HIS A 48 -9.06 9.74 13.43
C HIS A 48 -8.10 9.28 14.54
N GLU A 49 -8.62 8.89 15.71
CA GLU A 49 -7.81 8.33 16.80
C GLU A 49 -7.05 7.07 16.36
N LYS A 50 -7.70 6.20 15.58
CA LYS A 50 -7.04 5.01 15.01
C LYS A 50 -5.97 5.37 13.99
N LEU A 51 -6.21 6.38 13.15
CA LEU A 51 -5.21 6.88 12.19
C LEU A 51 -3.95 7.33 12.93
N VAL A 52 -4.08 8.19 13.94
CA VAL A 52 -2.93 8.67 14.74
C VAL A 52 -2.19 7.52 15.42
N SER A 53 -2.93 6.57 16.01
CA SER A 53 -2.35 5.39 16.64
C SER A 53 -1.59 4.51 15.63
N PHE A 54 -2.15 4.29 14.44
CA PHE A 54 -1.53 3.50 13.39
C PHE A 54 -0.31 4.19 12.78
N SER A 55 -0.34 5.52 12.62
CA SER A 55 0.81 6.33 12.21
C SER A 55 1.96 6.23 13.21
N ALA A 56 1.67 6.27 14.51
CA ALA A 56 2.67 6.05 15.55
C ALA A 56 3.24 4.62 15.54
N GLU A 57 2.39 3.60 15.37
CA GLU A 57 2.82 2.20 15.25
C GLU A 57 3.75 2.00 14.04
N LEU A 58 3.37 2.54 12.87
CA LEU A 58 4.18 2.47 11.66
C LEU A 58 5.55 3.14 11.86
N LYS A 59 5.57 4.34 12.46
CA LYS A 59 6.81 5.05 12.77
C LYS A 59 7.75 4.20 13.61
N TYR A 60 7.24 3.64 14.72
CA TYR A 60 8.05 2.79 15.60
C TYR A 60 8.62 1.57 14.87
N ARG A 61 7.79 0.87 14.07
CA ARG A 61 8.25 -0.29 13.29
C ARG A 61 9.29 0.10 12.24
N ASN A 62 9.09 1.22 11.56
CA ASN A 62 10.04 1.74 10.59
C ASN A 62 11.35 2.22 11.23
N ASP A 63 11.33 2.76 12.44
CA ASP A 63 12.56 3.14 13.14
C ASP A 63 13.44 1.91 13.42
N VAL A 64 12.83 0.78 13.81
CA VAL A 64 13.56 -0.50 13.98
C VAL A 64 14.16 -0.98 12.66
N LEU A 65 13.37 -0.97 11.57
CA LEU A 65 13.84 -1.40 10.25
C LEU A 65 14.88 -0.45 9.66
N ASN A 66 14.76 0.86 9.90
CA ASN A 66 15.76 1.86 9.50
C ASN A 66 17.09 1.61 10.21
N ASN A 67 17.07 1.27 11.50
CA ASN A 67 18.28 0.88 12.22
C ASN A 67 18.90 -0.39 11.62
N GLU A 68 18.09 -1.38 11.25
CA GLU A 68 18.58 -2.58 10.53
C GLU A 68 19.21 -2.21 9.19
N LEU A 69 18.58 -1.32 8.43
CA LEU A 69 19.07 -0.83 7.13
C LEU A 69 20.43 -0.14 7.26
N GLN A 70 20.61 0.71 8.28
CA GLN A 70 21.90 1.34 8.57
C GLN A 70 22.94 0.29 8.94
N ASN A 71 22.60 -0.68 9.80
CA ASN A 71 23.52 -1.75 10.17
C ASN A 71 23.94 -2.60 8.96
N VAL A 72 23.02 -2.91 8.05
CA VAL A 72 23.31 -3.61 6.79
C VAL A 72 24.30 -2.79 5.95
N LYS A 73 24.07 -1.48 5.79
CA LYS A 73 24.94 -0.61 5.01
C LYS A 73 26.33 -0.43 5.62
N GLU A 74 26.43 -0.24 6.93
CA GLU A 74 27.68 0.10 7.60
C GLU A 74 28.57 -1.11 7.89
N ARG A 75 27.97 -2.27 8.17
CA ARG A 75 28.72 -3.45 8.64
C ARG A 75 28.96 -4.49 7.57
N HIS A 76 28.28 -4.42 6.43
CA HIS A 76 28.50 -5.39 5.36
C HIS A 76 29.79 -5.07 4.59
N PRO A 77 30.63 -6.08 4.30
CA PRO A 77 31.74 -5.94 3.35
C PRO A 77 31.27 -5.41 1.98
N GLN A 78 32.10 -4.60 1.33
CA GLN A 78 31.76 -3.87 0.10
C GLN A 78 32.95 -3.81 -0.88
N SER A 79 33.94 -4.69 -0.71
CA SER A 79 35.21 -4.63 -1.44
C SER A 79 35.20 -5.43 -2.75
N SER A 80 34.23 -6.33 -2.93
CA SER A 80 34.08 -7.14 -4.14
C SER A 80 32.66 -7.11 -4.69
N GLU A 81 32.51 -7.47 -5.97
CA GLU A 81 31.20 -7.55 -6.62
C GLU A 81 30.26 -8.52 -5.88
N THR A 82 30.76 -9.67 -5.44
CA THR A 82 29.97 -10.66 -4.67
C THR A 82 29.44 -10.07 -3.37
N GLU A 83 30.28 -9.33 -2.65
CA GLU A 83 29.90 -8.66 -1.40
C GLU A 83 28.85 -7.55 -1.65
N LEU A 84 29.00 -6.79 -2.74
CA LEU A 84 28.02 -5.76 -3.12
C LEU A 84 26.67 -6.35 -3.51
N ARG A 85 26.65 -7.51 -4.19
CA ARG A 85 25.41 -8.24 -4.51
C ARG A 85 24.70 -8.69 -3.23
N GLN A 86 25.44 -9.29 -2.30
CA GLN A 86 24.89 -9.71 -1.00
C GLN A 86 24.37 -8.53 -0.16
N LEU A 87 25.07 -7.39 -0.19
CA LEU A 87 24.59 -6.15 0.43
C LEU A 87 23.26 -5.71 -0.18
N ALA A 88 23.16 -5.68 -1.52
CA ALA A 88 21.94 -5.29 -2.22
C ALA A 88 20.76 -6.20 -1.87
N ASP A 89 20.97 -7.52 -1.80
CA ASP A 89 19.94 -8.49 -1.42
C ASP A 89 19.44 -8.26 0.01
N LYS A 90 20.36 -8.05 0.97
CA LYS A 90 20.00 -7.76 2.37
C LYS A 90 19.26 -6.43 2.50
N TYR A 91 19.76 -5.39 1.85
CA TYR A 91 19.13 -4.07 1.84
C TYR A 91 17.70 -4.16 1.28
N LYS A 92 17.55 -4.85 0.14
CA LYS A 92 16.24 -5.11 -0.47
C LYS A 92 15.30 -5.86 0.48
N SER A 93 15.78 -6.88 1.19
CA SER A 93 14.96 -7.64 2.15
C SER A 93 14.38 -6.74 3.26
N VAL A 94 15.16 -5.80 3.79
CA VAL A 94 14.71 -4.85 4.80
C VAL A 94 13.68 -3.88 4.20
N MET A 95 13.95 -3.32 3.02
CA MET A 95 13.01 -2.43 2.32
C MET A 95 11.68 -3.13 1.99
N ASP A 96 11.72 -4.39 1.56
CA ASP A 96 10.53 -5.19 1.31
C ASP A 96 9.74 -5.44 2.62
N SER A 97 10.42 -5.56 3.77
CA SER A 97 9.76 -5.60 5.08
C SER A 97 9.05 -4.29 5.43
N MET A 98 9.66 -3.14 5.18
CA MET A 98 9.02 -1.84 5.38
C MET A 98 7.77 -1.70 4.53
N GLY A 99 7.84 -2.10 3.25
CA GLY A 99 6.68 -2.12 2.35
C GLY A 99 5.55 -3.02 2.84
N ARG A 100 5.86 -4.21 3.38
CA ARG A 100 4.86 -5.10 4.00
C ARG A 100 4.20 -4.49 5.22
N VAL A 101 4.96 -3.80 6.08
CA VAL A 101 4.42 -3.10 7.25
C VAL A 101 3.48 -1.97 6.82
N GLN A 102 3.88 -1.14 5.84
CA GLN A 102 3.01 -0.11 5.27
C GLN A 102 1.69 -0.69 4.76
N ALA A 103 1.76 -1.75 3.93
CA ALA A 103 0.57 -2.37 3.37
C ALA A 103 -0.35 -2.95 4.44
N MET A 104 0.20 -3.53 5.50
CA MET A 104 -0.56 -4.06 6.64
C MET A 104 -1.29 -2.94 7.39
N ILE A 105 -0.60 -1.83 7.68
CA ILE A 105 -1.18 -0.68 8.39
C ILE A 105 -2.25 0.01 7.55
N ASP A 106 -1.98 0.28 6.27
CA ASP A 106 -2.95 0.88 5.36
C ASP A 106 -4.23 0.02 5.25
N LYS A 107 -4.08 -1.30 5.09
CA LYS A 107 -5.23 -2.21 5.04
C LYS A 107 -6.06 -2.16 6.33
N ARG A 108 -5.41 -2.12 7.50
CA ARG A 108 -6.11 -1.95 8.79
C ARG A 108 -6.89 -0.64 8.83
N MET A 109 -6.31 0.46 8.36
CA MET A 109 -7.02 1.74 8.28
C MET A 109 -8.21 1.66 7.32
N LEU A 110 -8.01 1.10 6.12
CA LEU A 110 -9.06 0.95 5.12
C LEU A 110 -10.22 0.05 5.59
N THR A 111 -9.97 -0.94 6.47
CA THR A 111 -11.08 -1.73 7.04
C THR A 111 -11.99 -0.92 7.94
N LEU A 112 -11.50 0.20 8.50
CA LEU A 112 -12.33 1.12 9.28
C LEU A 112 -13.16 2.04 8.39
N PHE A 113 -12.90 2.12 7.09
CA PHE A 113 -13.67 2.98 6.21
C PHE A 113 -15.10 2.46 6.05
N ASN A 114 -16.05 3.37 5.94
CA ASN A 114 -17.38 3.04 5.43
C ASN A 114 -17.34 2.84 3.90
N SER A 115 -18.44 2.38 3.31
CA SER A 115 -18.52 2.13 1.87
C SER A 115 -18.16 3.34 1.02
N LYS A 116 -18.66 4.55 1.35
CA LYS A 116 -18.38 5.77 0.59
C LYS A 116 -16.91 6.19 0.66
N GLN A 117 -16.31 6.08 1.84
CA GLN A 117 -14.88 6.37 2.06
C GLN A 117 -14.00 5.39 1.25
N TYR A 118 -14.35 4.10 1.26
CA TYR A 118 -13.61 3.09 0.51
C TYR A 118 -13.78 3.25 -1.01
N GLU A 119 -14.97 3.60 -1.49
CA GLU A 119 -15.22 3.95 -2.90
C GLU A 119 -14.40 5.17 -3.34
N LEU A 120 -14.30 6.20 -2.50
CA LEU A 120 -13.45 7.36 -2.75
C LEU A 120 -11.98 6.94 -2.88
N TYR A 121 -11.49 6.10 -1.97
CA TYR A 121 -10.12 5.56 -2.04
C TYR A 121 -9.88 4.81 -3.37
N GLN A 122 -10.80 3.92 -3.76
CA GLN A 122 -10.69 3.19 -5.02
C GLN A 122 -10.68 4.14 -6.24
N SER A 123 -11.51 5.18 -6.22
CA SER A 123 -11.54 6.20 -7.27
C SER A 123 -10.20 6.94 -7.39
N LEU A 124 -9.62 7.37 -6.27
CA LEU A 124 -8.32 8.04 -6.24
C LEU A 124 -7.20 7.11 -6.73
N CYS A 125 -7.21 5.84 -6.32
CA CYS A 125 -6.25 4.84 -6.82
C CYS A 125 -6.34 4.66 -8.34
N LYS A 126 -7.56 4.58 -8.89
CA LYS A 126 -7.79 4.49 -10.32
C LYS A 126 -7.25 5.71 -11.06
N GLN A 127 -7.47 6.91 -10.53
CA GLN A 127 -6.94 8.16 -11.10
C GLN A 127 -5.41 8.19 -11.09
N ALA A 128 -4.79 7.58 -10.07
CA ALA A 128 -3.34 7.44 -9.96
C ALA A 128 -2.75 6.26 -10.75
N TYR A 129 -3.56 5.52 -11.51
CA TYR A 129 -3.17 4.27 -12.20
C TYR A 129 -2.52 3.25 -11.23
N ARG A 130 -3.14 3.06 -10.05
CA ARG A 130 -2.72 2.12 -9.02
C ARG A 130 -3.79 1.09 -8.71
N SER A 131 -3.36 -0.07 -8.25
CA SER A 131 -4.24 -1.16 -7.80
C SER A 131 -4.67 -0.91 -6.35
N PRO A 132 -5.97 -0.69 -6.05
CA PRO A 132 -6.42 -0.51 -4.68
C PRO A 132 -6.25 -1.79 -3.87
N TYR A 133 -5.96 -1.67 -2.58
CA TYR A 133 -6.00 -2.83 -1.68
C TYR A 133 -7.43 -3.34 -1.54
N VAL A 134 -7.61 -4.65 -1.68
CA VAL A 134 -8.90 -5.33 -1.48
C VAL A 134 -9.10 -5.59 0.00
N VAL A 135 -10.10 -4.94 0.60
CA VAL A 135 -10.52 -5.13 2.00
C VAL A 135 -12.04 -5.11 2.09
N VAL A 136 -12.59 -5.61 3.19
CA VAL A 136 -14.02 -5.47 3.51
C VAL A 136 -14.20 -4.20 4.35
N PRO A 137 -14.94 -3.18 3.88
CA PRO A 137 -15.19 -1.97 4.65
C PRO A 137 -16.17 -2.21 5.80
N THR A 138 -16.13 -1.34 6.81
CA THR A 138 -17.03 -1.41 7.98
C THR A 138 -18.41 -0.88 7.62
N VAL A 139 -19.46 -1.59 8.06
CA VAL A 139 -20.84 -1.10 8.00
C VAL A 139 -21.15 -0.39 9.30
N TYR A 140 -21.39 0.92 9.23
CA TYR A 140 -21.88 1.71 10.36
C TYR A 140 -23.41 1.68 10.35
N SER A 141 -24.04 1.24 11.44
CA SER A 141 -25.48 1.46 11.63
C SER A 141 -25.70 2.92 11.97
N ASP A 142 -26.51 3.63 11.18
CA ASP A 142 -26.93 4.99 11.53
C ASP A 142 -27.70 4.92 12.86
N SER A 143 -27.09 5.44 13.92
CA SER A 143 -27.76 5.65 15.20
C SER A 143 -28.75 6.80 15.06
N ILE A 144 -29.87 6.58 14.35
CA ILE A 144 -31.02 7.46 14.53
C ILE A 144 -31.59 7.12 15.91
N VAL A 145 -31.15 7.89 16.91
CA VAL A 145 -31.84 7.95 18.21
C VAL A 145 -33.19 8.58 17.94
N ASP A 146 -34.20 7.72 17.77
CA ASP A 146 -35.60 8.12 17.67
C ASP A 146 -36.01 8.69 19.04
N LYS A 147 -35.93 10.02 19.17
CA LYS A 147 -36.51 10.73 20.31
C LYS A 147 -38.01 10.79 20.08
N ASN A 148 -38.71 9.74 20.52
CA ASN A 148 -40.14 9.83 20.84
C ASN A 148 -40.36 10.65 22.10
#